data_AF-A0A7V9NPH2-F1
#
_entry.id   AF-A0A7V9NPH2-F1
#
_cell.length_a   1.000
_cell.length_b   1.000
_cell.length_c   1.000
_cell.angle_alpha   90.00
_cell.angle_beta   90.00
_cell.angle_gamma   90.00
#
_symmetry.space_group_name_H-M   'P 1'
#
loop_
_entity.id
_entity.type
_entity.pdbx_description
1 polymer ?
#
loop_
_entity_poly.entity_id
_entity_poly.type
_entity_poly.pdbx_seq_one_letter_code
_entity_poly.pdbx_strand_id
1 'polypeptide(L)'
;LLYGEPRPRFGVHAPVRCPNGVAVFARDVETSQQVWSAEVGYPGNALYREFYRDIGWDLPLDYLKPHLHKDETRRHLGLKYHRISGRDVPGDKKQPYIPTLARAKTAEDAADFVGKRIKQAYKLRETFAGHPPLVVAPYDAELYGHWWFEGPQFLDYLFRELHYKRDIIRALTPGDFLDSNLPIQIQQPSASSWGENGYYKVWLNEGNSWMYPYSHDAERKMTALGDRFANPTEIERRALNQIARELLLAQSSDWAFQIYQGTTVEYSSRRFQSHIHRFNLLAAQIEDKNIDEKMLVEIESRDNIFAEIDYRIYRS
;
A
#
# COMPACT_ATOMS: atom_id res chain seq x y z
N LEU A 1 4.78 -18.45 -0.40
CA LEU A 1 6.07 -19.18 -0.51
C LEU A 1 6.19 -20.35 0.46
N LEU A 2 6.00 -20.18 1.77
CA LEU A 2 6.19 -21.26 2.77
C LEU A 2 5.36 -22.53 2.50
N TYR A 3 4.15 -22.36 1.97
CA TYR A 3 3.23 -23.45 1.62
C TYR A 3 3.26 -23.83 0.13
N GLY A 4 4.18 -23.24 -0.65
CA GLY A 4 4.29 -23.50 -2.08
C GLY A 4 4.86 -24.89 -2.39
N GLU A 5 4.73 -25.31 -3.65
CA GLU A 5 5.14 -26.63 -4.13
C GLU A 5 6.24 -26.53 -5.20
N PRO A 6 7.40 -27.20 -5.02
CA PRO A 6 7.86 -27.85 -3.78
C PRO A 6 8.12 -26.83 -2.65
N ARG A 7 8.23 -27.30 -1.40
CA ARG A 7 8.55 -26.43 -0.25
C ARG A 7 9.85 -25.64 -0.47
N PRO A 8 9.94 -24.38 -0.03
CA PRO A 8 11.11 -23.55 -0.27
C PRO A 8 12.28 -24.01 0.62
N ARG A 9 13.44 -24.29 0.01
CA ARG A 9 14.64 -24.79 0.71
C ARG A 9 15.15 -23.80 1.75
N PHE A 10 15.03 -22.51 1.48
CA PHE A 10 15.53 -21.42 2.33
C PHE A 10 14.40 -20.62 2.99
N GLY A 11 13.20 -21.22 3.12
CA GLY A 11 12.05 -20.55 3.72
C GLY A 11 11.65 -19.28 2.95
N VAL A 12 11.55 -18.15 3.65
CA VAL A 12 11.31 -16.83 3.06
C VAL A 12 12.60 -16.06 2.72
N HIS A 13 13.77 -16.66 3.00
CA HIS A 13 15.06 -15.98 2.98
C HIS A 13 15.87 -16.21 1.71
N ALA A 14 15.20 -16.65 0.65
CA ALA A 14 15.68 -16.60 -0.73
C ALA A 14 14.44 -16.47 -1.63
N PRO A 15 14.54 -15.82 -2.80
CA PRO A 15 13.44 -15.82 -3.74
C PRO A 15 13.22 -17.21 -4.31
N VAL A 16 12.04 -17.39 -4.90
CA VAL A 16 11.75 -18.52 -5.78
C VAL A 16 11.44 -18.01 -7.18
N ARG A 17 11.49 -18.91 -8.16
CA ARG A 17 11.06 -18.65 -9.52
C ARG A 17 9.82 -19.51 -9.82
N CYS A 18 8.75 -18.87 -10.26
CA CYS A 18 7.57 -19.57 -10.77
C CYS A 18 7.93 -20.37 -12.02
N PRO A 19 7.17 -21.42 -12.38
CA PRO A 19 7.41 -22.19 -13.62
C PRO A 19 7.45 -21.34 -14.90
N ASN A 20 6.75 -20.20 -14.91
CA ASN A 20 6.74 -19.22 -16.01
C ASN A 20 7.91 -18.23 -15.98
N GLY A 21 8.87 -18.37 -15.05
CA GLY A 21 10.06 -17.53 -14.96
C GLY A 21 9.95 -16.31 -14.04
N VAL A 22 8.77 -15.97 -13.54
CA VAL A 22 8.58 -14.81 -12.64
C VAL A 22 9.21 -15.08 -11.27
N ALA A 23 10.03 -14.15 -10.77
CA ALA A 23 10.63 -14.26 -9.45
C ALA A 23 9.69 -13.74 -8.35
N VAL A 24 9.68 -14.40 -7.20
CA VAL A 24 8.84 -14.03 -6.04
C VAL A 24 9.69 -13.95 -4.78
N PHE A 25 9.53 -12.84 -4.05
CA PHE A 25 10.22 -12.53 -2.80
C PHE A 25 9.21 -12.53 -1.65
N ALA A 26 9.53 -13.18 -0.53
CA ALA A 26 8.63 -13.23 0.62
C ALA A 26 9.07 -12.29 1.73
N ARG A 27 8.08 -11.64 2.35
CA ARG A 27 8.24 -10.82 3.55
C ARG A 27 8.86 -11.63 4.68
N ASP A 28 9.90 -11.08 5.30
CA ASP A 28 10.47 -11.59 6.54
C ASP A 28 9.59 -11.21 7.74
N VAL A 29 9.27 -12.19 8.60
CA VAL A 29 8.37 -11.99 9.74
C VAL A 29 9.04 -11.21 10.87
N GLU A 30 10.35 -11.39 11.07
CA GLU A 30 11.07 -10.72 12.17
C GLU A 30 11.17 -9.20 11.95
N THR A 31 11.39 -8.77 10.70
CA THR A 31 11.42 -7.35 10.33
C THR A 31 10.06 -6.68 10.51
N SER A 32 8.96 -7.39 10.24
CA SER A 32 7.61 -6.86 10.46
C SER A 32 7.39 -6.54 11.94
N GLN A 33 7.68 -7.47 12.85
CA GLN A 33 7.42 -7.25 14.28
C GLN A 33 8.16 -6.03 14.86
N GLN A 34 9.40 -5.81 14.43
CA GLN A 34 10.26 -4.74 14.96
C GLN A 34 9.83 -3.33 14.52
N VAL A 35 9.10 -3.21 13.40
CA VAL A 35 8.74 -1.91 12.82
C VAL A 35 7.23 -1.69 12.82
N TRP A 36 6.42 -2.69 12.46
CA TRP A 36 4.96 -2.57 12.39
C TRP A 36 4.25 -2.68 13.74
N SER A 37 4.88 -3.24 14.77
CA SER A 37 4.21 -3.34 16.06
C SER A 37 4.11 -1.98 16.73
N ALA A 38 2.90 -1.49 16.93
CA ALA A 38 2.66 -0.32 17.78
C ALA A 38 3.01 -0.58 19.26
N GLU A 39 3.10 -1.85 19.67
CA GLU A 39 3.37 -2.23 21.06
C GLU A 39 4.86 -2.44 21.35
N VAL A 40 5.58 -3.08 20.43
CA VAL A 40 7.00 -3.46 20.62
C VAL A 40 7.95 -2.91 19.56
N GLY A 41 7.40 -2.26 18.52
CA GLY A 41 8.19 -1.73 17.42
C GLY A 41 8.70 -0.32 17.69
N TYR A 42 9.71 0.09 16.91
CA TYR A 42 10.34 1.40 17.07
C TYR A 42 9.36 2.58 17.03
N PRO A 43 8.37 2.65 16.11
CA PRO A 43 7.47 3.80 16.02
C PRO A 43 6.71 4.13 17.31
N GLY A 44 6.51 3.15 18.20
CA GLY A 44 5.84 3.35 19.49
C GLY A 44 6.72 3.99 20.59
N ASN A 45 7.97 4.36 20.29
CA ASN A 45 8.89 4.89 21.29
C ASN A 45 8.37 6.19 21.93
N ALA A 46 8.45 6.29 23.26
CA ALA A 46 8.00 7.45 24.03
C ALA A 46 8.63 8.80 23.60
N LEU A 47 9.79 8.77 22.94
CA LEU A 47 10.51 9.95 22.44
C LEU A 47 10.02 10.45 21.07
N TYR A 48 9.29 9.62 20.30
CA TYR A 48 8.81 9.98 18.97
C TYR A 48 7.55 10.84 19.00
N ARG A 49 7.32 11.56 17.90
CA ARG A 49 6.17 12.48 17.75
C ARG A 49 4.86 11.71 17.84
N GLU A 50 3.94 12.21 18.68
CA GLU A 50 2.60 11.67 18.81
C GLU A 50 1.74 12.02 17.58
N PHE A 51 1.18 11.01 16.93
CA PHE A 51 0.36 11.19 15.73
C PHE A 51 -1.00 11.82 16.03
N TYR A 52 -1.62 11.46 17.17
CA TYR A 52 -2.99 11.86 17.49
C TYR A 52 -3.10 13.20 18.26
N ARG A 53 -1.98 13.81 18.66
CA ARG A 53 -1.94 15.15 19.30
C ARG A 53 -1.62 16.21 18.26
N ASP A 54 -2.65 16.93 17.86
CA ASP A 54 -2.61 17.93 16.80
C ASP A 54 -3.29 19.22 17.25
N ILE A 55 -2.76 20.36 16.84
CA ILE A 55 -3.35 21.66 17.20
C ILE A 55 -4.81 21.81 16.77
N GLY A 56 -5.25 21.07 15.74
CA GLY A 56 -6.64 21.09 15.30
C GLY A 56 -7.63 20.55 16.35
N TRP A 57 -7.14 19.77 17.31
CA TRP A 57 -7.89 19.32 18.49
C TRP A 57 -7.62 20.19 19.73
N ASP A 58 -6.41 20.74 19.85
CA ASP A 58 -5.94 21.39 21.08
C ASP A 58 -6.33 22.86 21.18
N LEU A 59 -6.27 23.60 20.08
CA LEU A 59 -6.46 25.05 20.10
C LEU A 59 -7.95 25.45 20.14
N PRO A 60 -8.26 26.67 20.62
CA PRO A 60 -9.61 27.22 20.58
C PRO A 60 -10.17 27.27 19.16
N LEU A 61 -11.46 26.92 19.00
CA LEU A 61 -12.09 26.86 17.68
C LEU A 61 -12.04 28.20 16.94
N ASP A 62 -12.23 29.33 17.64
CA ASP A 62 -12.20 30.66 17.02
C ASP A 62 -10.85 31.01 16.38
N TYR A 63 -9.75 30.52 16.96
CA TYR A 63 -8.42 30.65 16.35
C TYR A 63 -8.27 29.75 15.12
N LEU A 64 -8.90 28.56 15.15
CA LEU A 64 -8.78 27.56 14.07
C LEU A 64 -9.66 27.87 12.86
N LYS A 65 -10.79 28.60 13.01
CA LYS A 65 -11.76 28.88 11.94
C LYS A 65 -11.14 29.28 10.59
N PRO A 66 -10.15 30.20 10.51
CA PRO A 66 -9.53 30.58 9.24
C PRO A 66 -8.75 29.46 8.54
N HIS A 67 -8.45 28.38 9.26
CA HIS A 67 -7.62 27.24 8.83
C HIS A 67 -8.42 25.94 8.63
N LEU A 68 -9.73 25.95 8.91
CA LEU A 68 -10.61 24.80 8.71
C LEU A 68 -11.32 24.85 7.35
N HIS A 69 -11.92 23.72 6.96
CA HIS A 69 -12.85 23.70 5.82
C HIS A 69 -14.10 24.52 6.15
N LYS A 70 -14.90 24.81 5.12
CA LYS A 70 -16.18 25.54 5.26
C LYS A 70 -17.19 24.88 6.21
N ASP A 71 -17.01 23.60 6.52
CA ASP A 71 -17.83 22.87 7.50
C ASP A 71 -17.44 23.16 8.97
N GLU A 72 -16.39 23.95 9.19
CA GLU A 72 -15.82 24.33 10.50
C GLU A 72 -15.53 23.14 11.43
N THR A 73 -15.41 21.93 10.88
CA THR A 73 -15.24 20.71 11.66
C THR A 73 -13.76 20.49 12.00
N ARG A 74 -13.47 20.26 13.29
CA ARG A 74 -12.12 19.95 13.78
C ARG A 74 -11.53 18.74 13.07
N ARG A 75 -10.24 18.82 12.76
CA ARG A 75 -9.47 17.79 12.04
C ARG A 75 -7.98 17.98 12.31
N HIS A 76 -7.15 17.01 11.92
CA HIS A 76 -5.70 17.21 11.91
C HIS A 76 -5.30 18.35 10.97
N LEU A 77 -4.50 19.28 11.47
CA LEU A 77 -3.85 20.33 10.68
C LEU A 77 -2.38 20.01 10.37
N GLY A 78 -1.84 18.93 10.94
CA GLY A 78 -0.48 18.43 10.68
C GLY A 78 0.60 19.04 11.58
N LEU A 79 0.27 20.06 12.37
CA LEU A 79 1.15 20.64 13.38
C LEU A 79 0.96 19.92 14.71
N LYS A 80 1.95 19.10 15.07
CA LYS A 80 1.92 18.17 16.21
C LYS A 80 3.14 18.39 17.10
N TYR A 81 2.91 18.85 18.33
CA TYR A 81 3.97 19.32 19.25
C TYR A 81 4.23 18.40 20.45
N HIS A 82 3.63 17.22 20.50
CA HIS A 82 3.76 16.30 21.62
C HIS A 82 4.49 15.03 21.18
N ARG A 83 5.14 14.36 22.13
CA ARG A 83 5.71 13.01 21.95
C ARG A 83 4.81 11.95 22.57
N ILE A 84 4.97 10.71 22.13
CA ILE A 84 4.17 9.56 22.60
C ILE A 84 4.18 9.47 24.13
N SER A 85 5.31 9.78 24.78
CA SER A 85 5.47 9.88 26.26
C SER A 85 5.29 8.57 27.04
N GLY A 86 4.77 7.53 26.41
CA GLY A 86 4.47 6.23 26.99
C GLY A 86 3.09 5.75 26.52
N ARG A 87 2.92 4.43 26.46
CA ARG A 87 1.68 3.80 25.98
C ARG A 87 0.46 4.17 26.82
N ASP A 88 0.63 4.16 28.14
CA ASP A 88 -0.46 4.38 29.10
C ASP A 88 -0.58 5.85 29.53
N VAL A 89 0.10 6.77 28.83
CA VAL A 89 0.02 8.20 29.11
C VAL A 89 -1.18 8.81 28.38
N PRO A 90 -2.18 9.33 29.12
CA PRO A 90 -3.33 10.02 28.53
C PRO A 90 -2.91 11.18 27.62
N GLY A 91 -3.72 11.46 26.58
CA GLY A 91 -3.38 12.44 25.55
C GLY A 91 -3.07 13.85 26.10
N ASP A 92 -3.79 14.28 27.13
CA ASP A 92 -3.61 15.56 27.83
C ASP A 92 -2.33 15.62 28.69
N LYS A 93 -1.75 14.46 29.04
CA LYS A 93 -0.52 14.34 29.83
C LYS A 93 0.72 14.07 28.99
N LYS A 94 0.57 13.92 27.67
CA LYS A 94 1.70 13.76 26.76
C LYS A 94 2.58 15.00 26.81
N GLN A 95 3.88 14.77 26.85
CA GLN A 95 4.90 15.79 27.02
C GLN A 95 5.27 16.43 25.69
N PRO A 96 5.90 17.63 25.69
CA PRO A 96 6.40 18.27 24.49
C PRO A 96 7.36 17.37 23.71
N TYR A 97 7.26 17.45 22.38
CA TYR A 97 8.18 16.78 21.47
C TYR A 97 9.54 17.50 21.48
N ILE A 98 10.62 16.73 21.63
CA ILE A 98 11.98 17.25 21.67
C ILE A 98 12.77 16.64 20.49
N PRO A 99 12.95 17.38 19.38
CA PRO A 99 13.52 16.85 18.15
C PRO A 99 14.91 16.23 18.30
N THR A 100 15.73 16.76 19.21
CA THR A 100 17.10 16.25 19.46
C THR A 100 17.10 14.88 20.12
N LEU A 101 16.18 14.63 21.07
CA LEU A 101 16.03 13.32 21.72
C LEU A 101 15.48 12.29 20.74
N ALA A 102 14.48 12.67 19.95
CA ALA A 102 13.92 11.81 18.92
C ALA A 102 14.98 11.40 17.90
N ARG A 103 15.75 12.36 17.38
CA ARG A 103 16.85 12.10 16.43
C ARG A 103 17.91 11.14 16.99
N ALA A 104 18.36 11.37 18.23
CA ALA A 104 19.32 10.48 18.89
C ALA A 104 18.75 9.05 19.00
N LYS A 105 17.49 8.93 19.39
CA LYS A 105 16.81 7.64 19.49
C LYS A 105 16.66 6.94 18.13
N THR A 106 16.37 7.69 17.07
CA THR A 106 16.29 7.17 15.71
C THR A 106 17.60 6.57 15.24
N ALA A 107 18.74 7.17 15.59
CA ALA A 107 20.05 6.61 15.29
C ALA A 107 20.31 5.29 16.03
N GLU A 108 19.94 5.21 17.32
CA GLU A 108 20.01 3.96 18.09
C GLU A 108 19.14 2.85 17.48
N ASP A 109 17.91 3.18 17.11
CA ASP A 109 16.95 2.21 16.56
C ASP A 109 17.41 1.69 15.19
N ALA A 110 17.97 2.55 14.34
CA ALA A 110 18.55 2.15 13.07
C ALA A 110 19.75 1.20 13.26
N ALA A 111 20.65 1.53 14.19
CA ALA A 111 21.79 0.68 14.52
C ALA A 111 21.36 -0.67 15.12
N ASP A 112 20.35 -0.68 15.99
CA ASP A 112 19.76 -1.90 16.55
C ASP A 112 19.13 -2.78 15.46
N PHE A 113 18.38 -2.19 14.53
CA PHE A 113 17.80 -2.91 13.41
C PHE A 113 18.88 -3.59 12.56
N VAL A 114 19.93 -2.87 12.15
CA VAL A 114 21.06 -3.43 11.39
C VAL A 114 21.76 -4.54 12.20
N GLY A 115 22.01 -4.31 13.49
CA GLY A 115 22.60 -5.31 14.37
C GLY A 115 21.78 -6.61 14.45
N LYS A 116 20.45 -6.49 14.56
CA LYS A 116 19.54 -7.64 14.55
C LYS A 116 19.52 -8.36 13.19
N ARG A 117 19.55 -7.63 12.08
CA ARG A 117 19.64 -8.21 10.73
C ARG A 117 20.95 -8.95 10.48
N ILE A 118 22.07 -8.44 10.99
CA ILE A 118 23.37 -9.12 10.94
C ILE A 118 23.30 -10.44 11.73
N LYS A 119 22.79 -10.40 12.98
CA LYS A 119 22.63 -11.61 13.80
C LYS A 119 21.72 -12.65 13.11
N GLN A 120 20.60 -12.21 12.55
CA GLN A 120 19.68 -13.06 11.80
C GLN A 120 20.38 -13.69 10.58
N ALA A 121 21.11 -12.88 9.80
CA ALA A 121 21.83 -13.35 8.62
C ALA A 121 22.89 -14.42 8.96
N TYR A 122 23.65 -14.25 10.05
CA TYR A 122 24.61 -15.28 10.49
C TYR A 122 23.93 -16.60 10.82
N LYS A 123 22.86 -16.56 11.63
CA LYS A 123 22.10 -17.76 12.01
C LYS A 123 21.48 -18.47 10.80
N LEU A 124 20.90 -17.71 9.88
CA LEU A 124 20.32 -18.25 8.66
C LEU A 124 21.38 -18.85 7.74
N ARG A 125 22.53 -18.19 7.58
CA ARG A 125 23.63 -18.70 6.76
C ARG A 125 24.18 -20.03 7.28
N GLU A 126 24.28 -20.19 8.61
CA GLU A 126 24.63 -21.46 9.25
C GLU A 126 23.57 -22.54 8.93
N THR A 127 22.29 -22.20 9.12
CA THR A 127 21.15 -23.09 8.84
C THR A 127 21.09 -23.52 7.37
N PHE A 128 21.51 -22.66 6.45
CA PHE A 128 21.45 -22.88 5.01
C PHE A 128 22.76 -23.41 4.41
N ALA A 129 23.64 -23.98 5.24
CA ALA A 129 24.92 -24.56 4.81
C ALA A 129 25.76 -23.59 3.96
N GLY A 130 25.80 -22.31 4.38
CA GLY A 130 26.60 -21.27 3.75
C GLY A 130 25.88 -20.45 2.68
N HIS A 131 24.67 -20.83 2.25
CA HIS A 131 23.89 -20.05 1.30
C HIS A 131 23.57 -18.65 1.88
N PRO A 132 23.82 -17.56 1.13
CA PRO A 132 23.60 -16.21 1.63
C PRO A 132 22.09 -15.93 1.77
N PRO A 133 21.58 -15.63 2.98
CA PRO A 133 20.18 -15.32 3.16
C PRO A 133 19.86 -13.91 2.65
N LEU A 134 18.68 -13.76 2.07
CA LEU A 134 18.05 -12.49 1.72
C LEU A 134 16.97 -12.16 2.75
N VAL A 135 16.96 -10.93 3.25
CA VAL A 135 15.91 -10.44 4.15
C VAL A 135 15.10 -9.37 3.41
N VAL A 136 13.82 -9.63 3.19
CA VAL A 136 12.92 -8.72 2.47
C VAL A 136 11.93 -8.11 3.45
N ALA A 137 12.02 -6.79 3.62
CA ALA A 137 11.25 -6.03 4.60
C ALA A 137 10.35 -5.00 3.89
N PRO A 138 9.18 -5.41 3.35
CA PRO A 138 8.23 -4.51 2.73
C PRO A 138 7.40 -3.76 3.78
N TYR A 139 7.19 -2.47 3.55
CA TYR A 139 6.44 -1.56 4.42
C TYR A 139 5.63 -0.59 3.56
N ASP A 140 4.50 -0.13 4.07
CA ASP A 140 3.75 0.96 3.46
C ASP A 140 4.59 2.25 3.52
N ALA A 141 4.69 2.97 2.40
CA ALA A 141 5.55 4.15 2.31
C ALA A 141 5.13 5.24 3.30
N GLU A 142 3.83 5.40 3.54
CA GLU A 142 3.29 6.37 4.51
C GLU A 142 3.68 6.07 5.96
N LEU A 143 4.16 4.86 6.27
CA LEU A 143 4.76 4.60 7.58
C LEU A 143 5.88 5.59 7.86
N TYR A 144 6.75 5.84 6.88
CA TYR A 144 7.94 6.66 7.04
C TYR A 144 7.64 8.13 6.74
N GLY A 145 7.23 8.86 7.78
CA GLY A 145 7.10 10.33 7.79
C GLY A 145 5.68 10.81 8.09
N HIS A 146 4.67 9.98 7.79
CA HIS A 146 3.28 10.26 8.15
C HIS A 146 2.94 9.64 9.51
N TRP A 147 2.82 8.31 9.57
CA TRP A 147 2.51 7.58 10.82
C TRP A 147 3.67 7.65 11.82
N TRP A 148 4.88 7.35 11.36
CA TRP A 148 6.11 7.52 12.12
C TRP A 148 6.89 8.70 11.58
N PHE A 149 6.83 9.82 12.30
CA PHE A 149 7.40 11.09 11.82
C PHE A 149 8.90 11.02 11.56
N GLU A 150 9.63 10.31 12.40
CA GLU A 150 11.08 10.14 12.33
C GLU A 150 11.49 9.06 11.31
N GLY A 151 10.53 8.38 10.69
CA GLY A 151 10.78 7.30 9.74
C GLY A 151 11.74 7.64 8.59
N PRO A 152 11.69 8.82 7.94
CA PRO A 152 12.67 9.19 6.93
C PRO A 152 14.09 9.33 7.49
N GLN A 153 14.23 9.82 8.73
CA GLN A 153 15.54 9.89 9.41
C GLN A 153 16.03 8.49 9.79
N PHE A 154 15.11 7.58 10.16
CA PHE A 154 15.46 6.17 10.38
C PHE A 154 16.02 5.55 9.11
N LEU A 155 15.40 5.77 7.95
CA LEU A 155 15.92 5.27 6.67
C LEU A 155 17.29 5.85 6.33
N ASP A 156 17.53 7.15 6.57
CA ASP A 156 18.86 7.77 6.40
C ASP A 156 19.92 7.08 7.28
N TYR A 157 19.65 6.94 8.58
CA TYR A 157 20.58 6.26 9.49
C TYR A 157 20.76 4.78 9.16
N LEU A 158 19.68 4.08 8.78
CA LEU A 158 19.72 2.69 8.37
C LEU A 158 20.67 2.48 7.19
N PHE A 159 20.53 3.27 6.12
CA PHE A 159 21.38 3.11 4.94
C PHE A 159 22.83 3.56 5.19
N ARG A 160 23.07 4.54 6.06
CA ARG A 160 24.43 4.88 6.52
C ARG A 160 25.07 3.72 7.29
N GLU A 161 24.35 3.12 8.22
CA GLU A 161 24.82 1.98 9.00
C GLU A 161 25.13 0.78 8.09
N LEU A 162 24.26 0.49 7.11
CA LEU A 162 24.48 -0.54 6.11
C LEU A 162 25.70 -0.24 5.24
N HIS A 163 25.92 1.02 4.85
CA HIS A 163 27.10 1.42 4.07
C HIS A 163 28.41 1.14 4.80
N TYR A 164 28.49 1.46 6.09
CA TYR A 164 29.69 1.19 6.91
C TYR A 164 29.89 -0.29 7.22
N LYS A 165 28.83 -1.11 7.14
CA LYS A 165 28.86 -2.54 7.42
C LYS A 165 28.72 -3.40 6.16
N ARG A 166 28.97 -2.83 4.97
CA ARG A 166 28.77 -3.45 3.65
C ARG A 166 29.55 -4.74 3.41
N ASP A 167 30.62 -4.97 4.17
CA ASP A 167 31.42 -6.20 4.10
C ASP A 167 30.78 -7.36 4.88
N ILE A 168 29.78 -7.05 5.73
CA ILE A 168 29.04 -8.00 6.56
C ILE A 168 27.61 -8.20 6.03
N ILE A 169 26.91 -7.11 5.70
CA ILE A 169 25.53 -7.11 5.21
C ILE A 169 25.36 -6.02 4.15
N ARG A 170 24.59 -6.29 3.10
CA ARG A 170 24.36 -5.34 1.99
C ARG A 170 22.89 -5.09 1.76
N ALA A 171 22.54 -3.83 1.51
CA ALA A 171 21.29 -3.50 0.85
C ALA A 171 21.43 -3.79 -0.65
N LEU A 172 20.40 -4.38 -1.23
CA LEU A 172 20.33 -4.76 -2.64
C LEU A 172 18.91 -4.47 -3.13
N THR A 173 18.79 -4.17 -4.42
CA THR A 173 17.50 -4.22 -5.10
C THR A 173 17.13 -5.68 -5.43
N PRO A 174 15.85 -5.99 -5.67
CA PRO A 174 15.46 -7.29 -6.20
C PRO A 174 16.20 -7.64 -7.50
N GLY A 175 16.47 -6.65 -8.36
CA GLY A 175 17.23 -6.83 -9.60
C GLY A 175 18.67 -7.29 -9.34
N ASP A 176 19.38 -6.63 -8.42
CA ASP A 176 20.76 -7.01 -8.06
C ASP A 176 20.86 -8.46 -7.58
N PHE A 177 19.85 -8.96 -6.86
CA PHE A 177 19.81 -10.36 -6.45
C PHE A 177 19.59 -11.30 -7.64
N LEU A 178 18.70 -10.95 -8.57
CA LEU A 178 18.46 -11.76 -9.77
C LEU A 178 19.71 -11.85 -10.67
N ASP A 179 20.53 -10.79 -10.68
CA ASP A 179 21.79 -10.72 -11.43
C ASP A 179 22.98 -11.35 -10.69
N SER A 180 22.81 -11.81 -9.45
CA SER A 180 23.88 -12.38 -8.62
C SER A 180 24.36 -13.77 -9.03
N ASN A 181 23.73 -14.40 -10.03
CA ASN A 181 23.93 -15.79 -10.46
C ASN A 181 23.74 -16.86 -9.34
N LEU A 182 23.15 -16.48 -8.19
CA LEU A 182 22.78 -17.44 -7.16
C LEU A 182 21.66 -18.36 -7.68
N PRO A 183 21.73 -19.69 -7.41
CA PRO A 183 20.66 -20.60 -7.80
C PRO A 183 19.33 -20.23 -7.14
N ILE A 184 18.28 -20.03 -7.95
CA ILE A 184 16.92 -19.76 -7.50
C ILE A 184 16.08 -21.01 -7.68
N GLN A 185 15.44 -21.46 -6.59
CA GLN A 185 14.56 -22.63 -6.63
C GLN A 185 13.32 -22.36 -7.49
N ILE A 186 12.96 -23.31 -8.34
CA ILE A 186 11.65 -23.30 -9.02
C ILE A 186 10.57 -23.76 -8.02
N GLN A 187 9.51 -22.97 -7.87
CA GLN A 187 8.37 -23.26 -7.00
C GLN A 187 7.10 -22.65 -7.58
N GLN A 188 5.96 -23.34 -7.43
CA GLN A 188 4.63 -22.76 -7.55
C GLN A 188 4.17 -22.19 -6.19
N PRO A 189 4.07 -20.86 -6.02
CA PRO A 189 3.55 -20.28 -4.79
C PRO A 189 2.07 -20.63 -4.59
N SER A 190 1.65 -20.79 -3.32
CA SER A 190 0.25 -20.90 -2.95
C SER A 190 -0.45 -19.55 -3.00
N ALA A 191 -1.76 -19.61 -3.28
CA ALA A 191 -2.71 -18.52 -3.08
C ALA A 191 -2.53 -17.88 -1.70
N SER A 192 -2.23 -16.58 -1.66
CA SER A 192 -2.03 -15.83 -0.43
C SER A 192 -2.12 -14.33 -0.67
N SER A 193 -2.28 -13.58 0.43
CA SER A 193 -2.10 -12.14 0.46
C SER A 193 -1.20 -11.76 1.65
N TRP A 194 -0.83 -10.49 1.75
CA TRP A 194 -0.17 -9.95 2.94
C TRP A 194 -1.13 -9.35 3.98
N GLY A 195 -2.45 -9.47 3.75
CA GLY A 195 -3.51 -8.99 4.64
C GLY A 195 -3.77 -9.92 5.83
N GLU A 196 -4.87 -9.67 6.55
CA GLU A 196 -5.22 -10.45 7.75
C GLU A 196 -5.29 -11.95 7.44
N ASN A 197 -4.64 -12.75 8.29
CA ASN A 197 -4.52 -14.21 8.18
C ASN A 197 -3.90 -14.73 6.87
N GLY A 198 -3.37 -13.86 6.01
CA GLY A 198 -2.65 -14.25 4.78
C GLY A 198 -3.53 -14.71 3.61
N TYR A 199 -4.85 -14.47 3.67
CA TYR A 199 -5.82 -14.85 2.64
C TYR A 199 -6.60 -13.63 2.12
N TYR A 200 -7.78 -13.85 1.54
CA TYR A 200 -8.55 -12.80 0.85
C TYR A 200 -9.60 -12.13 1.70
N LYS A 201 -9.77 -12.51 2.97
CA LYS A 201 -10.86 -12.03 3.87
C LYS A 201 -11.00 -10.51 3.90
N VAL A 202 -9.88 -9.79 3.85
CA VAL A 202 -9.88 -8.31 3.86
C VAL A 202 -10.64 -7.73 2.66
N TRP A 203 -10.58 -8.38 1.49
CA TRP A 203 -11.24 -7.89 0.27
C TRP A 203 -12.51 -8.68 -0.06
N LEU A 204 -12.63 -9.94 0.36
CA LEU A 204 -13.79 -10.77 0.12
C LEU A 204 -14.34 -11.32 1.45
N ASN A 205 -15.41 -10.70 1.92
CA ASN A 205 -16.18 -11.08 3.10
C ASN A 205 -17.65 -10.62 2.97
N GLU A 206 -18.44 -10.85 4.00
CA GLU A 206 -19.87 -10.55 4.03
C GLU A 206 -20.17 -9.06 3.82
N GLY A 207 -19.30 -8.16 4.29
CA GLY A 207 -19.48 -6.70 4.22
C GLY A 207 -19.19 -6.06 2.86
N ASN A 208 -18.38 -6.71 2.02
CA ASN A 208 -17.99 -6.17 0.70
C ASN A 208 -18.30 -7.11 -0.48
N SER A 209 -18.75 -8.34 -0.23
CA SER A 209 -19.09 -9.32 -1.27
C SER A 209 -20.12 -8.82 -2.30
N TRP A 210 -21.02 -7.90 -1.90
CA TRP A 210 -22.03 -7.29 -2.76
C TRP A 210 -21.45 -6.52 -3.94
N MET A 211 -20.18 -6.10 -3.89
CA MET A 211 -19.51 -5.34 -4.96
C MET A 211 -19.22 -6.22 -6.18
N TYR A 212 -18.86 -7.49 -5.96
CA TYR A 212 -18.29 -8.34 -7.00
C TYR A 212 -19.22 -8.69 -8.15
N PRO A 213 -20.54 -8.95 -7.94
CA PRO A 213 -21.46 -9.14 -9.05
C PRO A 213 -21.44 -7.96 -10.04
N TYR A 214 -21.46 -6.71 -9.53
CA TYR A 214 -21.42 -5.51 -10.35
C TYR A 214 -20.06 -5.33 -11.06
N SER A 215 -18.95 -5.63 -10.38
CA SER A 215 -17.62 -5.60 -11.01
C SER A 215 -17.54 -6.62 -12.16
N HIS A 216 -17.99 -7.85 -11.93
CA HIS A 216 -17.95 -8.91 -12.94
C HIS A 216 -18.90 -8.65 -14.12
N ASP A 217 -20.06 -8.03 -13.89
CA ASP A 217 -20.93 -7.57 -14.97
C ASP A 217 -20.25 -6.49 -15.82
N ALA A 218 -19.61 -5.51 -15.18
CA ALA A 218 -18.87 -4.45 -15.86
C ALA A 218 -17.66 -5.00 -16.63
N GLU A 219 -16.91 -5.96 -16.08
CA GLU A 219 -15.81 -6.66 -16.75
C GLU A 219 -16.29 -7.33 -18.05
N ARG A 220 -17.35 -8.14 -17.98
CA ARG A 220 -17.92 -8.81 -19.16
C ARG A 220 -18.38 -7.80 -20.20
N LYS A 221 -19.04 -6.73 -19.76
CA LYS A 221 -19.54 -5.67 -20.65
C LYS A 221 -18.38 -4.93 -21.33
N MET A 222 -17.30 -4.65 -20.61
CA MET A 222 -16.12 -4.00 -21.15
C MET A 222 -15.45 -4.83 -22.24
N THR A 223 -15.29 -6.13 -22.01
CA THR A 223 -14.78 -7.06 -23.05
C THR A 223 -15.69 -7.07 -24.28
N ALA A 224 -17.01 -7.18 -24.09
CA ALA A 224 -17.95 -7.17 -25.20
C ALA A 224 -17.90 -5.86 -26.02
N LEU A 225 -17.76 -4.70 -25.36
CA LEU A 225 -17.57 -3.42 -26.03
C LEU A 225 -16.23 -3.36 -26.76
N GLY A 226 -15.15 -3.84 -26.14
CA GLY A 226 -13.81 -3.92 -26.73
C GLY A 226 -13.80 -4.71 -28.04
N ASP A 227 -14.45 -5.86 -28.06
CA ASP A 227 -14.55 -6.74 -29.23
C ASP A 227 -15.46 -6.18 -30.33
N ARG A 228 -16.59 -5.57 -29.93
CA ARG A 228 -17.58 -5.02 -30.87
C ARG A 228 -17.05 -3.81 -31.63
N PHE A 229 -16.34 -2.91 -30.97
CA PHE A 229 -15.87 -1.66 -31.57
C PHE A 229 -14.46 -1.82 -32.14
N ALA A 230 -14.35 -2.44 -33.32
CA ALA A 230 -13.09 -2.59 -34.04
C ALA A 230 -12.50 -1.26 -34.52
N ASN A 231 -13.36 -0.41 -35.10
CA ASN A 231 -13.05 0.88 -35.72
C ASN A 231 -14.02 1.97 -35.23
N PRO A 232 -13.91 2.42 -33.98
CA PRO A 232 -14.79 3.45 -33.43
C PRO A 232 -14.51 4.81 -34.08
N THR A 233 -15.53 5.66 -34.12
CA THR A 233 -15.37 7.10 -34.31
C THR A 233 -14.55 7.72 -33.17
N GLU A 234 -14.14 8.98 -33.32
CA GLU A 234 -13.35 9.68 -32.30
C GLU A 234 -14.07 9.74 -30.95
N ILE A 235 -15.36 10.08 -30.96
CA ILE A 235 -16.16 10.22 -29.75
C ILE A 235 -16.45 8.87 -29.08
N GLU A 236 -16.69 7.83 -29.87
CA GLU A 236 -16.83 6.46 -29.36
C GLU A 236 -15.52 5.98 -28.72
N ARG A 237 -14.37 6.27 -29.35
CA ARG A 237 -13.06 5.90 -28.78
C ARG A 237 -12.81 6.58 -27.45
N ARG A 238 -13.12 7.88 -27.33
CA ARG A 238 -13.03 8.64 -26.07
C ARG A 238 -13.93 8.03 -25.00
N ALA A 239 -15.19 7.74 -25.34
CA ALA A 239 -16.13 7.13 -24.41
C ALA A 239 -15.68 5.72 -23.96
N LEU A 240 -15.21 4.86 -24.88
CA LEU A 240 -14.68 3.53 -24.55
C LEU A 240 -13.46 3.61 -23.62
N ASN A 241 -12.55 4.56 -23.87
CA ASN A 241 -11.42 4.80 -22.99
C ASN A 241 -11.87 5.29 -21.61
N GLN A 242 -12.89 6.14 -21.53
CA GLN A 242 -13.42 6.58 -20.25
C GLN A 242 -14.13 5.44 -19.50
N ILE A 243 -14.90 4.59 -20.18
CA ILE A 243 -15.50 3.38 -19.59
C ILE A 243 -14.41 2.47 -19.00
N ALA A 244 -13.28 2.29 -19.69
CA ALA A 244 -12.14 1.53 -19.18
C ALA A 244 -11.58 2.13 -17.87
N ARG A 245 -11.48 3.47 -17.77
CA ARG A 245 -11.06 4.14 -16.53
C ARG A 245 -12.06 3.94 -15.41
N GLU A 246 -13.36 4.09 -15.67
CA GLU A 246 -14.40 3.86 -14.65
C GLU A 246 -14.36 2.42 -14.13
N LEU A 247 -14.11 1.43 -15.00
CA LEU A 247 -13.92 0.05 -14.58
C LEU A 247 -12.70 -0.11 -13.66
N LEU A 248 -11.54 0.41 -14.06
CA LEU A 248 -10.33 0.35 -13.24
C LEU A 248 -10.50 1.05 -11.88
N LEU A 249 -11.16 2.21 -11.87
CA LEU A 249 -11.46 2.95 -10.65
C LEU A 249 -12.43 2.19 -9.75
N ALA A 250 -13.44 1.52 -10.31
CA ALA A 250 -14.34 0.64 -9.55
C ALA A 250 -13.60 -0.59 -8.98
N GLN A 251 -12.58 -1.09 -9.67
CA GLN A 251 -11.78 -2.25 -9.26
C GLN A 251 -10.68 -1.95 -8.23
N SER A 252 -10.54 -0.71 -7.76
CA SER A 252 -9.57 -0.43 -6.68
C SER A 252 -9.89 -1.27 -5.44
N SER A 253 -8.90 -2.00 -4.96
CA SER A 253 -9.01 -2.83 -3.76
C SER A 253 -9.20 -2.00 -2.48
N ASP A 254 -8.88 -0.70 -2.53
CA ASP A 254 -9.04 0.22 -1.41
C ASP A 254 -10.49 0.30 -0.93
N TRP A 255 -11.46 0.23 -1.84
CA TRP A 255 -12.88 0.29 -1.49
C TRP A 255 -13.28 -0.87 -0.59
N ALA A 256 -12.92 -2.10 -0.98
CA ALA A 256 -13.22 -3.29 -0.20
C ALA A 256 -12.45 -3.30 1.13
N PHE A 257 -11.20 -2.81 1.14
CA PHE A 257 -10.37 -2.67 2.33
C PHE A 257 -10.96 -1.67 3.34
N GLN A 258 -11.36 -0.48 2.88
CA GLN A 258 -11.93 0.57 3.74
C GLN A 258 -13.30 0.18 4.31
N ILE A 259 -14.10 -0.57 3.55
CA ILE A 259 -15.33 -1.19 4.05
C ILE A 259 -15.02 -2.20 5.15
N TYR A 260 -14.03 -3.07 4.93
CA TYR A 260 -13.62 -4.08 5.92
C TYR A 260 -13.12 -3.45 7.23
N GLN A 261 -12.29 -2.40 7.14
CA GLN A 261 -11.74 -1.72 8.32
C GLN A 261 -12.78 -0.86 9.07
N GLY A 262 -13.95 -0.60 8.46
CA GLY A 262 -15.02 0.18 9.09
C GLY A 262 -14.74 1.69 9.23
N THR A 263 -13.66 2.22 8.62
CA THR A 263 -13.24 3.61 8.83
C THR A 263 -14.00 4.61 7.96
N THR A 264 -14.20 4.30 6.68
CA THR A 264 -14.81 5.21 5.68
C THR A 264 -15.79 4.46 4.77
N VAL A 265 -16.63 3.61 5.37
CA VAL A 265 -17.57 2.71 4.67
C VAL A 265 -18.46 3.45 3.67
N GLU A 266 -19.17 4.50 4.11
CA GLU A 266 -20.09 5.25 3.24
C GLU A 266 -19.38 5.94 2.06
N TYR A 267 -18.15 6.42 2.29
CA TYR A 267 -17.36 7.03 1.23
C TYR A 267 -16.97 5.98 0.19
N SER A 268 -16.44 4.84 0.65
CA SER A 268 -15.99 3.73 -0.19
C SER A 268 -17.11 3.13 -1.03
N SER A 269 -18.26 2.85 -0.39
CA SER A 269 -19.45 2.33 -1.07
C SER A 269 -19.94 3.31 -2.14
N ARG A 270 -19.99 4.61 -1.83
CA ARG A 270 -20.38 5.64 -2.82
C ARG A 270 -19.39 5.76 -3.96
N ARG A 271 -18.09 5.66 -3.70
CA ARG A 271 -17.04 5.69 -4.74
C ARG A 271 -17.22 4.54 -5.72
N PHE A 272 -17.31 3.31 -5.21
CA PHE A 272 -17.57 2.13 -6.04
C PHE A 272 -18.85 2.28 -6.88
N GLN A 273 -19.97 2.60 -6.24
CA GLN A 273 -21.26 2.77 -6.92
C GLN A 273 -21.23 3.88 -7.98
N SER A 274 -20.53 4.99 -7.72
CA SER A 274 -20.42 6.10 -8.67
C SER A 274 -19.66 5.69 -9.93
N HIS A 275 -18.56 4.96 -9.78
CA HIS A 275 -17.77 4.46 -10.92
C HIS A 275 -18.57 3.44 -11.74
N ILE A 276 -19.25 2.48 -11.09
CA ILE A 276 -20.16 1.53 -11.77
C ILE A 276 -21.30 2.26 -12.48
N HIS A 277 -21.87 3.30 -11.87
CA HIS A 277 -22.94 4.08 -12.49
C HIS A 277 -22.47 4.78 -13.77
N ARG A 278 -21.32 5.46 -13.72
CA ARG A 278 -20.74 6.15 -14.91
C ARG A 278 -20.34 5.17 -15.99
N PHE A 279 -19.75 4.04 -15.61
CA PHE A 279 -19.47 2.93 -16.51
C PHE A 279 -20.73 2.53 -17.29
N ASN A 280 -21.82 2.22 -16.58
CA ASN A 280 -23.06 1.76 -17.19
C ASN A 280 -23.72 2.85 -18.05
N LEU A 281 -23.68 4.10 -17.59
CA LEU A 281 -24.24 5.24 -18.31
C LEU A 281 -23.54 5.46 -19.66
N LEU A 282 -22.22 5.50 -19.67
CA LEU A 282 -21.43 5.65 -20.90
C LEU A 282 -21.57 4.42 -21.80
N ALA A 283 -21.59 3.21 -21.24
CA ALA A 283 -21.80 1.99 -22.01
C ALA A 283 -23.16 2.01 -22.74
N ALA A 284 -24.23 2.41 -22.06
CA ALA A 284 -25.55 2.55 -22.67
C ALA A 284 -25.56 3.61 -23.80
N GLN A 285 -24.95 4.78 -23.57
CA GLN A 285 -24.85 5.83 -24.58
C GLN A 285 -24.12 5.39 -25.85
N ILE A 286 -23.05 4.60 -25.72
CA ILE A 286 -22.33 4.03 -26.85
C ILE A 286 -23.21 3.03 -27.62
N GLU A 287 -23.92 2.15 -26.91
CA GLU A 287 -24.77 1.14 -27.54
C GLU A 287 -25.96 1.75 -28.28
N ASP A 288 -26.54 2.80 -27.71
CA ASP A 288 -27.66 3.56 -28.28
C ASP A 288 -27.20 4.57 -29.34
N LYS A 289 -25.88 4.70 -29.56
CA LYS A 289 -25.27 5.66 -30.50
C LYS A 289 -25.67 7.11 -30.22
N ASN A 290 -25.84 7.46 -28.94
CA ASN A 290 -26.28 8.77 -28.47
C ASN A 290 -25.38 9.26 -27.33
N ILE A 291 -24.10 9.46 -27.64
CA ILE A 291 -23.10 9.93 -26.67
C ILE A 291 -23.33 11.42 -26.38
N ASP A 292 -23.53 11.74 -25.10
CA ASP A 292 -23.56 13.12 -24.64
C ASP A 292 -22.13 13.60 -24.42
N GLU A 293 -21.61 14.38 -25.38
CA GLU A 293 -20.24 14.88 -25.33
C GLU A 293 -19.98 15.78 -24.11
N LYS A 294 -20.97 16.55 -23.64
CA LYS A 294 -20.77 17.42 -22.47
C LYS A 294 -20.59 16.61 -21.20
N MET A 295 -21.38 15.55 -21.07
CA MET A 295 -21.26 14.61 -19.96
C MET A 295 -19.94 13.84 -20.02
N LEU A 296 -19.56 13.37 -21.20
CA LEU A 296 -18.27 12.70 -21.40
C LEU A 296 -17.11 13.59 -20.96
N VAL A 297 -17.10 14.86 -21.35
CA VAL A 297 -16.06 15.84 -20.94
C VAL A 297 -16.07 16.07 -19.42
N GLU A 298 -17.24 16.12 -18.77
CA GLU A 298 -17.32 16.24 -17.30
C GLU A 298 -16.65 15.04 -16.63
N ILE A 299 -16.99 13.83 -17.07
CA ILE A 299 -16.44 12.59 -16.51
C ILE A 299 -14.93 12.52 -16.79
N GLU A 300 -14.49 12.79 -18.02
CA GLU A 300 -13.07 12.85 -18.40
C GLU A 300 -12.29 13.87 -17.57
N SER A 301 -12.90 14.98 -17.16
CA SER A 301 -12.24 16.00 -16.34
C SER A 301 -12.06 15.57 -14.88
N ARG A 302 -13.02 14.79 -14.35
CA ARG A 302 -13.00 14.30 -12.96
C ARG A 302 -12.17 13.04 -12.80
N ASP A 303 -12.38 12.07 -13.68
CA ASP A 303 -11.88 10.70 -13.60
C ASP A 303 -10.80 10.50 -14.69
N ASN A 304 -9.71 11.27 -14.58
CA ASN A 304 -8.74 11.54 -15.65
C ASN A 304 -7.45 10.70 -15.60
N ILE A 305 -7.44 9.60 -14.82
CA ILE A 305 -6.27 8.72 -14.68
C ILE A 305 -5.99 7.94 -15.98
N PHE A 306 -4.72 7.66 -16.30
CA PHE A 306 -4.30 6.95 -17.52
C PHE A 306 -4.78 7.66 -18.80
N ALA A 307 -4.18 8.81 -19.10
CA ALA A 307 -4.51 9.58 -20.29
C ALA A 307 -4.30 8.77 -21.59
N GLU A 308 -3.34 7.85 -21.55
CA GLU A 308 -2.91 6.95 -22.62
C GLU A 308 -3.70 5.63 -22.69
N ILE A 309 -4.68 5.42 -21.82
CA ILE A 309 -5.44 4.16 -21.80
C ILE A 309 -6.05 3.87 -23.17
N ASP A 310 -6.01 2.60 -23.52
CA ASP A 310 -6.57 2.09 -24.76
C ASP A 310 -7.54 0.97 -24.43
N TYR A 311 -8.83 1.18 -24.67
CA TYR A 311 -9.88 0.20 -24.41
C TYR A 311 -9.63 -1.15 -25.09
N ARG A 312 -8.80 -1.20 -26.14
CA ARG A 312 -8.48 -2.42 -26.89
C ARG A 312 -7.75 -3.47 -26.06
N ILE A 313 -7.17 -3.12 -24.90
CA ILE A 313 -6.60 -4.10 -23.97
C ILE A 313 -7.64 -5.10 -23.42
N TYR A 314 -8.93 -4.76 -23.50
CA TYR A 314 -10.02 -5.60 -23.04
C TYR A 314 -10.58 -6.54 -24.10
N ARG A 315 -10.03 -6.52 -25.32
CA ARG A 315 -10.42 -7.46 -26.38
C ARG A 315 -10.01 -8.89 -26.01
N SER A 316 -10.85 -9.86 -26.38
CA SER A 316 -10.65 -11.28 -26.08
C SER A 316 -9.79 -12.04 -27.09
#